data_AF-A0A7K2ZD91-F1
#
_entry.id   AF-A0A7K2ZD91-F1
#
_cell.length_a   1.000
_cell.length_b   1.000
_cell.length_c   1.000
_cell.angle_alpha   90.00
_cell.angle_beta   90.00
_cell.angle_gamma   90.00
#
_symmetry.space_group_name_H-M   'P 1'
#
loop_
_entity.id
_entity.type
_entity.pdbx_description
1 polymer ?
#
loop_
_entity_poly.entity_id
_entity_poly.type
_entity_poly.pdbx_seq_one_letter_code
_entity_poly.pdbx_strand_id
1 'polypeptide(L)'
;LAEFDARYTQDGDGVHGARAMAAAIAVALAGADVDAVVNAALAQLPGGTEIARNAEHAVRLAREFADEPAGAFALVPVLEHQIVDHVYSYGIAAAETVPVALALTTAARGEIAQALPAAACLSRVADSAPALAGALTGAI
;
A
#
# COMPACT_ATOMS: atom_id res chain seq x y z
N LEU A 1 12.06 -4.42 15.11
CA LEU A 1 11.04 -5.28 15.77
C LEU A 1 10.17 -5.98 14.72
N ALA A 2 9.55 -5.26 13.79
CA ALA A 2 8.69 -5.83 12.74
C ALA A 2 9.35 -6.97 11.92
N GLU A 3 10.61 -6.82 11.50
CA GLU A 3 11.35 -7.89 10.79
C GLU A 3 11.47 -9.18 11.60
N PHE A 4 11.76 -9.05 12.90
CA PHE A 4 11.95 -10.18 13.78
C PHE A 4 10.66 -10.97 13.99
N ASP A 5 9.51 -10.28 14.03
CA ASP A 5 8.20 -10.90 14.14
C ASP A 5 7.78 -11.57 12.82
N ALA A 6 7.91 -10.84 11.70
CA ALA A 6 7.48 -11.30 10.38
C ALA A 6 8.25 -12.53 9.89
N ARG A 7 9.56 -12.63 10.14
CA ARG A 7 10.40 -13.72 9.64
C ARG A 7 10.02 -15.12 10.16
N TYR A 8 9.15 -15.23 11.17
CA TYR A 8 8.67 -16.51 11.67
C TYR A 8 7.62 -17.16 10.75
N THR A 9 6.89 -16.37 9.97
CA THR A 9 5.81 -16.86 9.08
C THR A 9 5.96 -16.36 7.64
N GLN A 10 6.89 -15.45 7.39
CA GLN A 10 7.11 -14.79 6.11
C GLN A 10 8.59 -14.85 5.70
N ASP A 11 8.83 -14.75 4.39
CA ASP A 11 10.15 -14.52 3.79
C ASP A 11 10.02 -13.48 2.67
N GLY A 12 11.13 -12.88 2.24
CA GLY A 12 11.18 -11.91 1.15
C GLY A 12 10.19 -10.75 1.32
N ASP A 13 9.28 -10.60 0.34
CA ASP A 13 8.34 -9.47 0.27
C ASP A 13 7.43 -9.34 1.50
N GLY A 14 7.09 -10.44 2.19
CA GLY A 14 6.31 -10.38 3.43
C GLY A 14 7.05 -9.66 4.56
N VAL A 15 8.36 -9.91 4.69
CA VAL A 15 9.21 -9.24 5.69
C VAL A 15 9.47 -7.79 5.28
N HIS A 16 9.69 -7.52 4.00
CA HIS A 16 9.87 -6.16 3.49
C HIS A 16 8.61 -5.32 3.66
N GLY A 17 7.43 -5.87 3.35
CA GLY A 17 6.14 -5.23 3.54
C GLY A 17 5.87 -4.89 5.00
N ALA A 18 6.14 -5.82 5.93
CA ALA A 18 6.00 -5.55 7.37
C ALA A 18 6.89 -4.40 7.84
N ARG A 19 8.13 -4.32 7.36
CA ARG A 19 9.03 -3.20 7.66
C ARG A 19 8.54 -1.88 7.09
N ALA A 20 8.07 -1.88 5.84
CA ALA A 20 7.53 -0.70 5.19
C ALA A 20 6.31 -0.14 5.93
N MET A 21 5.34 -0.99 6.27
CA MET A 21 4.16 -0.59 7.04
C MET A 21 4.54 -0.04 8.42
N ALA A 22 5.47 -0.70 9.13
CA ALA A 22 5.92 -0.24 10.43
C ALA A 22 6.62 1.13 10.36
N ALA A 23 7.45 1.37 9.33
CA ALA A 23 8.10 2.67 9.13
C ALA A 23 7.09 3.77 8.81
N ALA A 24 6.14 3.52 7.91
CA ALA A 24 5.07 4.46 7.60
C ALA A 24 4.23 4.81 8.83
N ILE A 25 3.76 3.81 9.58
CA ILE A 25 2.96 4.04 10.79
C ILE A 25 3.75 4.83 11.84
N ALA A 26 5.04 4.51 12.05
CA ALA A 26 5.87 5.25 13.00
C ALA A 26 6.02 6.73 12.62
N VAL A 27 6.16 7.02 11.31
CA VAL A 27 6.25 8.39 10.79
C VAL A 27 4.90 9.11 10.87
N ALA A 28 3.80 8.42 10.60
CA ALA A 28 2.44 8.97 10.71
C ALA A 28 2.13 9.38 12.16
N LEU A 29 2.42 8.50 13.12
CA LEU A 29 2.24 8.77 14.55
C LEU A 29 3.13 9.91 15.08
N ALA A 30 4.17 10.29 14.33
CA ALA A 30 4.99 11.47 14.63
C ALA A 30 4.40 12.79 14.06
N GLY A 31 3.21 12.74 13.44
CA GLY A 31 2.50 13.89 12.89
C GLY A 31 2.99 14.33 11.50
N ALA A 32 3.63 13.43 10.75
CA ALA A 32 4.09 13.72 9.39
C ALA A 32 2.95 13.71 8.37
N ASP A 33 3.14 14.38 7.24
CA ASP A 33 2.17 14.36 6.14
C ASP A 33 2.17 13.02 5.37
N VAL A 34 1.14 12.84 4.53
CA VAL A 34 0.90 11.62 3.75
C VAL A 34 2.10 11.24 2.88
N ASP A 35 2.74 12.22 2.23
CA ASP A 35 3.88 11.95 1.36
C ASP A 35 5.10 11.48 2.16
N ALA A 36 5.38 12.09 3.31
CA ALA A 36 6.45 11.65 4.20
C ALA A 36 6.20 10.23 4.73
N VAL A 37 4.96 9.91 5.09
CA VAL A 37 4.54 8.57 5.54
C VAL A 37 4.76 7.53 4.44
N VAL A 38 4.29 7.80 3.22
CA VAL A 38 4.41 6.87 2.08
C VAL A 38 5.88 6.72 1.67
N ASN A 39 6.64 7.82 1.61
CA ASN A 39 8.06 7.78 1.28
C ASN A 39 8.87 7.00 2.34
N ALA A 40 8.49 7.04 3.61
CA ALA A 40 9.11 6.25 4.66
C ALA A 40 8.89 4.75 4.48
N ALA A 41 7.70 4.33 4.02
CA ALA A 41 7.45 2.93 3.62
C ALA A 41 8.32 2.54 2.41
N LEU A 42 8.33 3.34 1.35
CA LEU A 42 9.10 3.06 0.13
C LEU A 42 10.59 2.90 0.44
N ALA A 43 11.15 3.72 1.33
CA ALA A 43 12.55 3.64 1.73
C ALA A 43 12.93 2.33 2.44
N GLN A 44 11.97 1.53 2.91
CA GLN A 44 12.24 0.22 3.51
C GLN A 44 12.26 -0.93 2.50
N LEU A 45 11.81 -0.70 1.26
CA LEU A 45 11.70 -1.74 0.25
C LEU A 45 13.03 -1.87 -0.51
N PRO A 46 13.70 -3.04 -0.48
CA PRO A 46 14.97 -3.18 -1.19
C PRO A 46 14.78 -3.12 -2.70
N GLY A 47 15.63 -2.36 -3.39
CA GLY A 47 15.62 -2.28 -4.85
C GLY A 47 15.77 -3.66 -5.51
N GLY A 48 15.11 -3.86 -6.66
CA GLY A 48 15.14 -5.13 -7.39
C GLY A 48 14.15 -6.18 -6.90
N THR A 49 13.48 -5.97 -5.76
CA THR A 49 12.35 -6.80 -5.31
C THR A 49 11.08 -6.47 -6.07
N GLU A 50 10.12 -7.40 -6.07
CA GLU A 50 8.82 -7.19 -6.71
C GLU A 50 7.98 -6.17 -5.94
N ILE A 51 7.93 -6.26 -4.61
CA ILE A 51 7.25 -5.30 -3.76
C ILE A 51 7.75 -3.87 -3.96
N ALA A 52 9.06 -3.66 -4.14
CA ALA A 52 9.60 -2.32 -4.42
C ALA A 52 9.11 -1.78 -5.77
N ARG A 53 9.21 -2.59 -6.84
CA ARG A 53 8.75 -2.18 -8.18
C ARG A 53 7.26 -1.85 -8.18
N ASN A 54 6.44 -2.71 -7.56
CA ASN A 54 4.99 -2.52 -7.51
C ASN A 54 4.63 -1.31 -6.65
N ALA A 55 5.28 -1.10 -5.50
CA ALA A 55 5.01 0.05 -4.63
C ALA A 55 5.35 1.37 -5.32
N GLU A 56 6.53 1.47 -5.94
CA GLU A 56 6.93 2.66 -6.70
C GLU A 56 5.97 2.92 -7.88
N HIS A 57 5.56 1.86 -8.57
CA HIS A 57 4.61 1.98 -9.68
C HIS A 57 3.23 2.45 -9.21
N ALA A 58 2.67 1.82 -8.17
CA ALA A 58 1.34 2.12 -7.66
C ALA A 58 1.27 3.53 -7.06
N VAL A 59 2.29 3.96 -6.31
CA VAL A 59 2.36 5.33 -5.76
C VAL A 59 2.51 6.37 -6.87
N ARG A 60 3.27 6.07 -7.93
CA ARG A 60 3.33 6.96 -9.10
C ARG A 60 1.97 7.12 -9.75
N LEU A 61 1.25 6.03 -10.01
CA LEU A 61 -0.12 6.08 -10.55
C LEU A 61 -1.05 6.88 -9.62
N ALA A 62 -0.97 6.68 -8.31
CA ALA A 62 -1.78 7.44 -7.36
C ALA A 62 -1.56 8.95 -7.43
N ARG A 63 -0.30 9.39 -7.62
CA ARG A 63 0.04 10.80 -7.79
C ARG A 63 -0.48 11.37 -9.11
N GLU A 64 -0.47 10.57 -10.18
CA GLU A 64 -1.04 10.96 -11.47
C GLU A 64 -2.58 11.12 -11.41
N PHE A 65 -3.25 10.41 -10.49
CA PHE A 65 -4.70 10.40 -10.31
C PHE A 65 -5.19 11.31 -9.17
N ALA A 66 -4.31 12.09 -8.53
CA ALA A 66 -4.63 12.85 -7.31
C ALA A 66 -5.73 13.93 -7.50
N ASP A 67 -5.92 14.39 -8.73
CA ASP A 67 -6.89 15.43 -9.10
C ASP A 67 -8.16 14.87 -9.78
N GLU A 68 -8.28 13.55 -9.89
CA GLU A 68 -9.47 12.93 -10.47
C GLU A 68 -10.72 13.19 -9.61
N PRO A 69 -11.87 13.57 -10.20
CA PRO A 69 -13.08 13.90 -9.44
C PRO A 69 -13.60 12.77 -8.55
N ALA A 70 -13.35 11.52 -8.93
CA ALA A 70 -13.74 10.34 -8.16
C ALA A 70 -12.73 9.97 -7.05
N GLY A 71 -11.65 10.74 -6.88
CA GLY A 71 -10.64 10.53 -5.85
C GLY A 71 -10.00 9.14 -5.93
N ALA A 72 -9.77 8.51 -4.77
CA ALA A 72 -9.14 7.19 -4.69
C ALA A 72 -9.89 6.09 -5.48
N PHE A 73 -11.21 6.23 -5.69
CA PHE A 73 -11.99 5.27 -6.48
C PHE A 73 -11.63 5.28 -7.97
N ALA A 74 -11.17 6.41 -8.51
CA ALA A 74 -10.72 6.50 -9.90
C ALA A 74 -9.54 5.56 -10.19
N LEU A 75 -8.75 5.26 -9.16
CA LEU A 75 -7.54 4.46 -9.26
C LEU A 75 -7.82 2.94 -9.21
N VAL A 76 -9.00 2.51 -8.74
CA VAL A 76 -9.34 1.09 -8.54
C VAL A 76 -9.18 0.25 -9.82
N PRO A 77 -9.75 0.63 -10.99
CA PRO A 77 -9.61 -0.19 -12.20
C PRO A 77 -8.16 -0.27 -12.69
N VAL A 78 -7.37 0.79 -12.45
CA VAL A 78 -5.97 0.87 -12.86
C VAL A 78 -5.11 -0.05 -12.00
N LEU A 79 -5.29 -0.04 -10.68
CA LEU A 79 -4.60 -0.95 -9.76
C LEU A 79 -4.98 -2.41 -10.03
N GLU A 80 -6.25 -2.68 -10.28
CA GLU A 80 -6.72 -4.03 -10.62
C GLU A 80 -6.02 -4.58 -11.86
N HIS A 81 -5.78 -3.73 -12.87
CA HIS A 81 -5.18 -4.16 -14.12
C HIS A 81 -3.64 -4.18 -14.10
N GLN A 82 -3.00 -3.24 -13.41
CA GLN A 82 -1.54 -3.01 -13.52
C GLN A 82 -0.74 -3.53 -12.33
N ILE A 83 -1.37 -3.69 -11.17
CA ILE A 83 -0.68 -4.11 -9.94
C ILE A 83 -1.12 -5.50 -9.51
N VAL A 84 -2.42 -5.77 -9.54
CA VAL A 84 -2.93 -7.04 -9.04
C VAL A 84 -2.97 -8.06 -10.17
N ASP A 85 -1.98 -8.96 -10.22
CA ASP A 85 -1.82 -9.89 -11.34
C ASP A 85 -3.03 -10.83 -11.45
N HIS A 86 -3.45 -11.09 -12.69
CA HIS A 86 -4.55 -11.97 -13.04
C HIS A 86 -4.09 -13.42 -13.31
N VAL A 87 -2.78 -13.67 -13.39
CA VAL A 87 -2.22 -14.96 -13.85
C VAL A 87 -1.71 -15.84 -12.69
N TYR A 88 -1.44 -15.28 -11.50
CA TYR A 88 -0.98 -16.05 -10.33
C TYR A 88 -2.08 -16.30 -9.29
N SER A 89 -2.17 -17.55 -8.82
CA SER A 89 -3.19 -18.03 -7.87
C SER A 89 -2.92 -17.65 -6.40
N TYR A 90 -2.12 -16.61 -6.13
CA TYR A 90 -1.76 -16.17 -4.79
C TYR A 90 -1.88 -14.65 -4.65
N GLY A 91 -3.11 -14.14 -4.82
CA GLY A 91 -3.45 -12.72 -4.66
C GLY A 91 -3.34 -12.13 -3.25
N ILE A 92 -2.57 -12.78 -2.37
CA ILE A 92 -2.34 -12.42 -0.96
C ILE A 92 -0.85 -12.07 -0.76
N ALA A 93 -0.14 -11.75 -1.85
CA ALA A 93 1.26 -11.37 -1.78
C ALA A 93 1.39 -9.97 -1.18
N ALA A 94 2.34 -9.80 -0.26
CA ALA A 94 2.72 -8.47 0.23
C ALA A 94 3.16 -7.54 -0.92
N ALA A 95 3.68 -8.12 -2.01
CA ALA A 95 4.03 -7.43 -3.25
C ALA A 95 2.84 -6.81 -4.01
N GLU A 96 1.60 -7.11 -3.62
CA GLU A 96 0.39 -6.50 -4.21
C GLU A 96 -0.35 -5.66 -3.15
N THR A 97 -0.56 -6.24 -1.96
CA THR A 97 -1.39 -5.63 -0.91
C THR A 97 -0.78 -4.37 -0.31
N VAL A 98 0.54 -4.34 -0.08
CA VAL A 98 1.25 -3.14 0.44
C VAL A 98 1.28 -2.03 -0.60
N PRO A 99 1.66 -2.26 -1.87
CA PRO A 99 1.56 -1.25 -2.94
C PRO A 99 0.16 -0.65 -3.08
N VAL A 100 -0.89 -1.47 -3.10
CA VAL A 100 -2.28 -1.01 -3.18
C VAL A 100 -2.63 -0.10 -2.01
N ALA A 101 -2.27 -0.48 -0.78
CA ALA A 101 -2.53 0.32 0.41
C ALA A 101 -1.82 1.68 0.33
N LEU A 102 -0.53 1.72 -0.04
CA LEU A 102 0.23 2.96 -0.18
C LEU A 102 -0.37 3.86 -1.28
N ALA A 103 -0.74 3.29 -2.42
CA ALA A 103 -1.34 4.03 -3.52
C ALA A 103 -2.69 4.64 -3.14
N LEU A 104 -3.58 3.87 -2.50
CA LEU A 104 -4.89 4.38 -2.10
C LEU A 104 -4.80 5.39 -0.95
N THR A 105 -3.88 5.21 0.01
CA THR A 105 -3.57 6.25 1.01
C THR A 105 -3.09 7.54 0.35
N THR A 106 -2.23 7.44 -0.67
CA THR A 106 -1.72 8.59 -1.43
C THR A 106 -2.86 9.30 -2.19
N ALA A 107 -3.65 8.56 -2.98
CA ALA A 107 -4.73 9.12 -3.79
C ALA A 107 -5.85 9.71 -2.93
N ALA A 108 -6.13 9.12 -1.77
CA ALA A 108 -7.08 9.65 -0.80
C ALA A 108 -6.54 10.85 0.00
N ARG A 109 -5.27 11.23 -0.14
CA ARG A 109 -4.61 12.22 0.72
C ARG A 109 -4.78 11.91 2.21
N GLY A 110 -4.68 10.63 2.57
CA GLY A 110 -4.85 10.17 3.96
C GLY A 110 -6.29 10.00 4.42
N GLU A 111 -7.31 10.37 3.62
CA GLU A 111 -8.71 10.28 4.01
C GLU A 111 -9.19 8.83 4.08
N ILE A 112 -9.40 8.32 5.30
CA ILE A 112 -9.88 6.95 5.55
C ILE A 112 -11.21 6.65 4.83
N ALA A 113 -12.09 7.65 4.74
CA ALA A 113 -13.40 7.54 4.10
C ALA A 113 -13.31 7.30 2.58
N GLN A 114 -12.16 7.55 1.96
CA GLN A 114 -11.90 7.22 0.56
C GLN A 114 -11.01 5.99 0.42
N ALA A 115 -9.89 5.93 1.14
CA ALA A 115 -8.88 4.89 0.94
C ALA A 115 -9.41 3.47 1.27
N LEU A 116 -10.07 3.31 2.41
CA LEU A 116 -10.52 2.00 2.88
C LEU A 116 -11.66 1.43 2.01
N PRO A 117 -12.70 2.21 1.65
CA PRO A 117 -13.72 1.73 0.72
C PRO A 117 -13.17 1.41 -0.68
N ALA A 118 -12.26 2.23 -1.22
CA ALA A 118 -11.64 1.95 -2.50
C ALA A 118 -10.81 0.65 -2.47
N ALA A 119 -10.09 0.39 -1.37
CA ALA A 119 -9.34 -0.84 -1.19
C ALA A 119 -10.26 -2.07 -1.16
N ALA A 120 -11.44 -1.94 -0.54
CA ALA A 120 -12.42 -3.02 -0.46
C ALA A 120 -13.03 -3.39 -1.83
N CYS A 121 -12.96 -2.48 -2.82
CA CYS A 121 -13.40 -2.78 -4.18
C CYS A 121 -12.42 -3.70 -4.94
N LEU A 122 -11.18 -3.84 -4.49
CA LEU A 122 -10.17 -4.71 -5.10
C LEU A 122 -10.29 -6.13 -4.57
N SER A 123 -11.28 -6.88 -5.08
CA SER A 123 -11.71 -8.19 -4.57
C SER A 123 -10.58 -9.18 -4.24
N ARG A 124 -9.53 -9.25 -5.06
CA ARG A 124 -8.42 -10.19 -4.90
C ARG A 124 -7.53 -9.91 -3.69
N VAL A 125 -7.38 -8.64 -3.32
CA VAL A 125 -6.56 -8.17 -2.18
C VAL A 125 -7.42 -7.67 -1.02
N ALA A 126 -8.74 -7.87 -1.08
CA ALA A 126 -9.70 -7.30 -0.13
C ALA A 126 -9.60 -7.88 1.28
N ASP A 127 -8.87 -8.98 1.47
CA ASP A 127 -8.59 -9.55 2.79
C ASP A 127 -7.57 -8.73 3.60
N SER A 128 -6.61 -8.11 2.92
CA SER A 128 -5.45 -7.45 3.53
C SER A 128 -5.37 -5.96 3.20
N ALA A 129 -5.58 -5.57 1.93
CA ALA A 129 -5.40 -4.19 1.49
C ALA A 129 -6.29 -3.18 2.25
N PRO A 130 -7.59 -3.46 2.56
CA PRO A 130 -8.40 -2.54 3.35
C PRO A 130 -7.89 -2.38 4.78
N ALA A 131 -7.37 -3.44 5.39
CA ALA A 131 -6.80 -3.39 6.73
C ALA A 131 -5.52 -2.54 6.76
N LEU A 132 -4.64 -2.72 5.76
CA LEU A 132 -3.40 -1.96 5.63
C LEU A 132 -3.68 -0.47 5.32
N ALA A 133 -4.58 -0.18 4.38
CA ALA A 133 -4.99 1.18 4.05
C ALA A 133 -5.65 1.86 5.27
N GLY A 134 -6.53 1.16 5.97
CA GLY A 134 -7.15 1.63 7.21
C GLY A 134 -6.13 1.90 8.33
N ALA A 135 -5.11 1.06 8.48
CA ALA A 135 -4.05 1.27 9.45
C ALA A 135 -3.21 2.52 9.14
N LEU A 136 -2.88 2.76 7.86
CA LEU A 136 -2.16 3.95 7.44
C LEU A 136 -3.00 5.22 7.65
N THR A 137 -4.20 5.23 7.07
CA THR A 137 -5.10 6.40 7.13
C THR A 137 -5.67 6.67 8.52
N GLY A 138 -5.72 5.68 9.41
CA GLY A 138 -6.09 5.87 10.81
C GLY A 138 -4.94 6.35 11.70
N ALA A 139 -3.69 6.26 11.22
CA ALA A 139 -2.51 6.75 11.94
C ALA A 139 -2.06 8.16 11.51
N ILE A 140 -2.47 8.58 10.31
CA ILE A 140 -2.32 9.95 9.78
C ILE A 140 -3.40 10.84 10.39
#